data_AF-A0A834I969-F1
#
_entry.id   AF-A0A834I969-F1
#
_cell.length_a   1.000
_cell.length_b   1.000
_cell.length_c   1.000
_cell.angle_alpha   90.00
_cell.angle_beta   90.00
_cell.angle_gamma   90.00
#
_symmetry.space_group_name_H-M   'P 1'
#
loop_
_entity.id
_entity.type
_entity.pdbx_description
1 polymer ?
#
loop_
_entity_poly.entity_id
_entity_poly.type
_entity_poly.pdbx_seq_one_letter_code
_entity_poly.pdbx_strand_id
1 'polypeptide(L)'
;TIATSKFEPTYARQAFPCFDEPNMKAKYIVHLLKPKKENYIALSNYPVAKTESYDDNNDLVTFEETVSMSTYLSCFIVSDFTHTETSFNNNGTLTPLRVYASPGNLNKTTYAGEVAKKVIEYYVDYFGIPYPLPKLDMVAIPDFVSGAMEHWGLVTYRETALLYTDTTHSSANKERVATVIAHELAHSWFGNLVTMDWWNDLWLNEGFASYIEFKGTDAAEPTWDIMSQFQISDLHPVLSLDATLSSHPIVVTVTTPDEITSIFDTISYNKGASILRMLENTVGVVNFQKGVTNYLNKYAYGNAVTKNFLDEIQAVVRYFKGLIPYIF
;
A
#
# COMPACT_ATOMS: atom_id res chain seq x y z
N THR A 1 -12.93 -0.72 22.51
CA THR A 1 -12.08 0.51 22.40
C THR A 1 -10.81 0.13 21.68
N ILE A 2 -10.19 1.04 20.91
CA ILE A 2 -9.03 0.72 20.06
C ILE A 2 -7.86 1.66 20.35
N ALA A 3 -6.65 1.12 20.34
CA ALA A 3 -5.40 1.84 20.13
C ALA A 3 -4.79 1.38 18.80
N THR A 4 -4.36 2.31 17.97
CA THR A 4 -3.76 2.05 16.64
C THR A 4 -2.66 3.06 16.35
N SER A 5 -1.79 2.76 15.39
CA SER A 5 -0.71 3.62 14.93
C SER A 5 -0.86 3.98 13.45
N LYS A 6 -0.44 5.20 13.07
CA LYS A 6 -0.20 5.62 11.68
C LYS A 6 1.04 6.49 11.66
N PHE A 7 2.05 6.11 10.88
CA PHE A 7 3.39 6.71 10.99
C PHE A 7 3.86 7.50 9.78
N GLU A 8 3.28 7.28 8.61
CA GLU A 8 3.68 8.07 7.44
C GLU A 8 3.31 9.56 7.59
N PRO A 9 4.14 10.50 7.11
CA PRO A 9 5.52 10.28 6.66
C PRO A 9 6.54 10.26 7.81
N THR A 10 6.33 11.06 8.85
CA THR A 10 7.36 11.35 9.87
C THR A 10 6.84 11.24 11.30
N TYR A 11 5.93 10.31 11.56
CA TYR A 11 5.23 10.18 12.84
C TYR A 11 5.65 8.93 13.65
N ALA A 12 6.47 8.02 13.12
CA ALA A 12 6.99 6.90 13.92
C ALA A 12 7.77 7.38 15.14
N ARG A 13 8.50 8.50 14.97
CA ARG A 13 9.23 9.20 16.05
C ARG A 13 8.37 9.64 17.24
N GLN A 14 7.05 9.72 17.09
CA GLN A 14 6.14 10.04 18.20
C GLN A 14 5.78 8.82 19.04
N ALA A 15 5.89 7.61 18.47
CA ALA A 15 5.62 6.36 19.16
C ALA A 15 6.87 5.78 19.83
N PHE A 16 8.02 5.83 19.15
CA PHE A 16 9.29 5.33 19.69
C PHE A 16 10.50 6.06 19.07
N PRO A 17 11.62 6.23 19.82
CA PRO A 17 12.85 6.79 19.26
C PRO A 17 13.39 5.91 18.13
N CYS A 18 13.57 6.49 16.95
CA CYS A 18 14.05 5.80 15.76
C CYS A 18 14.73 6.74 14.77
N PHE A 19 15.43 6.16 13.78
CA PHE A 19 15.92 6.87 12.60
C PHE A 19 14.77 6.96 11.59
N ASP A 20 13.93 7.98 11.75
CA ASP A 20 12.62 8.07 11.08
C ASP A 20 12.72 8.68 9.68
N GLU A 21 13.47 7.99 8.81
CA GLU A 21 13.67 8.28 7.39
C GLU A 21 13.45 7.00 6.57
N PRO A 22 12.88 7.07 5.34
CA PRO A 22 12.45 5.89 4.60
C PRO A 22 13.59 4.95 4.18
N ASN A 23 14.81 5.45 3.97
CA ASN A 23 15.98 4.62 3.62
C ASN A 23 16.69 3.97 4.82
N MET A 24 16.30 4.32 6.04
CA MET A 24 16.86 3.72 7.26
C MET A 24 16.10 2.43 7.61
N LYS A 25 16.00 1.49 6.64
CA LYS A 25 15.27 0.23 6.82
C LYS A 25 15.92 -0.64 7.91
N ALA A 26 15.09 -1.26 8.73
CA ALA A 26 15.50 -2.15 9.80
C ALA A 26 14.54 -3.32 9.95
N LYS A 27 14.94 -4.34 10.71
CA LYS A 27 14.05 -5.41 11.15
C LYS A 27 13.46 -5.08 12.51
N TYR A 28 12.23 -5.51 12.76
CA TYR A 28 11.51 -5.22 13.99
C TYR A 28 11.04 -6.52 14.65
N ILE A 29 11.18 -6.58 15.97
CA ILE A 29 10.47 -7.56 16.81
C ILE A 29 9.59 -6.74 17.74
N VAL A 30 8.27 -6.86 17.56
CA VAL A 30 7.30 -6.06 18.30
C VAL A 30 6.77 -6.88 19.49
N HIS A 31 6.64 -6.21 20.63
CA HIS A 31 6.02 -6.76 21.83
C HIS A 31 4.91 -5.81 22.28
N LEU A 32 3.70 -6.31 22.46
CA LEU A 32 2.55 -5.53 22.90
C LEU A 32 1.92 -6.16 24.13
N LEU A 33 1.59 -5.33 25.12
CA LEU A 33 0.70 -5.73 26.20
C LEU A 33 -0.74 -5.51 25.76
N LYS A 34 -1.57 -6.54 25.91
CA LYS A 34 -3.02 -6.43 25.70
C LYS A 34 -3.78 -6.88 26.95
N PRO A 35 -4.96 -6.31 27.24
CA PRO A 35 -5.82 -6.80 28.31
C PRO A 35 -6.23 -8.26 28.09
N LYS A 36 -6.26 -9.05 29.18
CA LYS A 36 -6.81 -10.42 29.21
C LYS A 36 -8.34 -10.43 29.13
N LYS A 37 -8.97 -9.39 29.67
CA LYS A 37 -10.42 -9.24 29.71
C LYS A 37 -10.91 -8.62 28.40
N GLU A 38 -12.21 -8.77 28.12
CA GLU A 38 -12.90 -8.09 27.01
C GLU A 38 -12.49 -8.53 25.59
N ASN A 39 -11.92 -9.72 25.42
CA ASN A 39 -11.56 -10.31 24.12
C ASN A 39 -10.61 -9.43 23.27
N TYR A 40 -9.77 -8.61 23.92
CA TYR A 40 -8.80 -7.81 23.19
C TYR A 40 -7.78 -8.68 22.45
N ILE A 41 -7.50 -8.28 21.23
CA ILE A 41 -6.46 -8.82 20.35
C ILE A 41 -5.33 -7.79 20.22
N ALA A 42 -4.15 -8.28 19.85
CA ALA A 42 -3.02 -7.45 19.44
C ALA A 42 -2.63 -7.85 18.02
N LEU A 43 -2.47 -6.87 17.13
CA LEU A 43 -2.04 -7.05 15.75
C LEU A 43 -0.78 -6.23 15.49
N SER A 44 0.09 -6.74 14.62
CA SER A 44 1.22 -6.01 14.07
C SER A 44 1.52 -6.50 12.65
N ASN A 45 2.61 -6.04 12.04
CA ASN A 45 3.00 -6.37 10.66
C ASN A 45 3.16 -7.87 10.43
N TYR A 46 3.65 -8.61 11.43
CA TYR A 46 3.96 -10.04 11.35
C TYR A 46 3.01 -10.91 12.22
N PRO A 47 3.00 -12.24 12.03
CA PRO A 47 2.24 -13.16 12.88
C PRO A 47 2.70 -13.13 14.34
N VAL A 48 1.81 -13.54 15.24
CA VAL A 48 2.13 -13.75 16.65
C VAL A 48 3.05 -14.96 16.79
N ALA A 49 4.25 -14.76 17.32
CA ALA A 49 5.17 -15.84 17.66
C ALA A 49 4.75 -16.54 18.96
N LYS A 50 4.35 -15.76 19.97
CA LYS A 50 3.86 -16.28 21.26
C LYS A 50 3.03 -15.25 22.03
N THR A 51 2.15 -15.76 22.88
CA THR A 51 1.41 -14.99 23.88
C THR A 51 1.63 -15.61 25.25
N GLU A 52 2.02 -14.81 26.24
CA GLU A 52 2.27 -15.25 27.60
C GLU A 52 1.62 -14.29 28.61
N SER A 53 1.22 -14.83 29.77
CA SER A 53 0.70 -14.02 30.86
C SER A 53 1.78 -13.09 31.40
N TYR A 54 1.56 -11.77 31.36
CA TYR A 54 2.49 -10.79 31.90
C TYR A 54 2.18 -10.46 33.37
N ASP A 55 0.91 -10.19 33.67
CA ASP A 55 0.38 -9.93 35.01
C ASP A 55 -1.07 -10.44 35.13
N ASP A 56 -1.77 -10.15 36.24
CA ASP A 56 -3.15 -10.60 36.46
C ASP A 56 -4.17 -10.07 35.43
N ASN A 57 -3.86 -8.96 34.75
CA ASN A 57 -4.75 -8.25 33.86
C ASN A 57 -4.30 -8.25 32.39
N ASN A 58 -3.03 -8.51 32.09
CA ASN A 58 -2.46 -8.35 30.76
C ASN A 58 -1.70 -9.59 30.27
N ASP A 59 -1.79 -9.82 28.95
CA ASP A 59 -0.93 -10.75 28.22
C ASP A 59 0.13 -9.97 27.45
N LEU A 60 1.36 -10.48 27.42
CA LEU A 60 2.42 -10.04 26.53
C LEU A 60 2.36 -10.84 25.22
N VAL A 61 2.10 -10.15 24.12
CA VAL A 61 2.10 -10.71 22.77
C VAL A 61 3.41 -10.35 22.09
N THR A 62 4.15 -11.35 21.65
CA THR A 62 5.39 -11.20 20.87
C THR A 62 5.13 -11.59 19.43
N PHE A 63 5.49 -10.72 18.50
CA PHE A 63 5.39 -10.97 17.06
C PHE A 63 6.71 -11.53 16.51
N GLU A 64 6.64 -12.23 15.38
CA GLU A 64 7.83 -12.69 14.64
C GLU A 64 8.67 -11.51 14.12
N GLU A 65 9.96 -11.74 13.88
CA GLU A 65 10.86 -10.73 13.31
C GLU A 65 10.45 -10.37 11.89
N THR A 66 10.32 -9.08 11.59
CA THR A 66 9.99 -8.61 10.25
C THR A 66 11.15 -8.76 9.26
N VAL A 67 10.84 -8.78 7.97
CA VAL A 67 11.80 -8.37 6.94
C VAL A 67 12.29 -6.93 7.18
N SER A 68 13.37 -6.54 6.51
CA SER A 68 13.85 -5.16 6.55
C SER A 68 12.82 -4.23 5.91
N MET A 69 12.33 -3.26 6.68
CA MET A 69 11.29 -2.31 6.26
C MET A 69 11.53 -0.92 6.87
N SER A 70 10.93 0.09 6.26
CA SER A 70 11.01 1.49 6.71
C SER A 70 10.16 1.73 7.97
N THR A 71 10.54 2.71 8.80
CA THR A 71 9.86 3.01 10.08
C THR A 71 8.38 3.33 9.90
N TYR A 72 8.02 4.07 8.86
CA TYR A 72 6.66 4.52 8.59
C TYR A 72 5.66 3.38 8.31
N LEU A 73 6.16 2.20 7.95
CA LEU A 73 5.37 1.00 7.67
C LEU A 73 5.06 0.17 8.91
N SER A 74 5.79 0.39 10.02
CA SER A 74 5.51 -0.28 11.28
C SER A 74 4.09 0.04 11.75
N CYS A 75 3.38 -0.97 12.25
CA CYS A 75 2.03 -0.80 12.77
C CYS A 75 1.77 -1.72 13.96
N PHE A 76 0.99 -1.22 14.92
CA PHE A 76 0.46 -2.01 16.01
C PHE A 76 -0.96 -1.57 16.36
N ILE A 77 -1.81 -2.55 16.67
CA ILE A 77 -3.21 -2.34 17.02
C ILE A 77 -3.56 -3.20 18.23
N VAL A 78 -4.23 -2.61 19.21
CA VAL A 78 -4.84 -3.31 20.34
C VAL A 78 -6.31 -2.93 20.39
N SER A 79 -7.21 -3.90 20.18
CA SER A 79 -8.65 -3.65 20.08
C SER A 79 -9.48 -4.89 20.42
N ASP A 80 -10.79 -4.71 20.53
CA ASP A 80 -11.82 -5.75 20.66
C ASP A 80 -12.43 -6.16 19.30
N PHE A 81 -11.68 -5.99 18.21
CA PHE A 81 -12.17 -6.29 16.86
C PHE A 81 -12.24 -7.79 16.59
N THR A 82 -13.13 -8.15 15.67
CA THR A 82 -13.23 -9.51 15.11
C THR A 82 -12.93 -9.47 13.63
N HIS A 83 -12.77 -10.63 13.00
CA HIS A 83 -12.40 -10.71 11.59
C HIS A 83 -13.15 -11.80 10.84
N THR A 84 -13.28 -11.58 9.53
CA THR A 84 -13.50 -12.65 8.56
C THR A 84 -12.14 -13.11 8.05
N GLU A 85 -12.05 -14.39 7.68
CA GLU A 85 -10.82 -14.99 7.17
C GLU A 85 -11.09 -15.67 5.83
N THR A 86 -10.17 -15.47 4.90
CA THR A 86 -10.04 -16.21 3.65
C THR A 86 -8.55 -16.44 3.40
N SER A 87 -8.19 -16.86 2.19
CA SER A 87 -6.80 -16.99 1.77
C SER A 87 -6.66 -16.84 0.27
N PHE A 88 -5.44 -16.50 -0.15
CA PHE A 88 -5.07 -16.31 -1.55
C PHE A 88 -3.90 -17.20 -1.96
N ASN A 89 -3.85 -17.57 -3.23
CA ASN A 89 -2.76 -18.32 -3.81
C ASN A 89 -1.56 -17.40 -4.08
N ASN A 90 -0.46 -17.65 -3.37
CA ASN A 90 0.80 -16.93 -3.47
C ASN A 90 1.84 -17.84 -4.13
N ASN A 91 1.75 -18.02 -5.45
CA ASN A 91 2.61 -18.93 -6.22
C ASN A 91 2.67 -20.37 -5.67
N GLY A 92 1.50 -20.95 -5.39
CA GLY A 92 1.35 -22.32 -4.90
C GLY A 92 1.33 -22.45 -3.38
N THR A 93 1.58 -21.37 -2.64
CA THR A 93 1.42 -21.32 -1.18
C THR A 93 0.13 -20.59 -0.83
N LEU A 94 -0.68 -21.15 0.06
CA LEU A 94 -1.92 -20.50 0.50
C LEU A 94 -1.62 -19.55 1.67
N THR A 95 -1.76 -18.23 1.44
CA THR A 95 -1.48 -17.20 2.45
C THR A 95 -2.79 -16.71 3.09
N PRO A 96 -2.89 -16.65 4.43
CA PRO A 96 -4.06 -16.12 5.12
C PRO A 96 -4.32 -14.64 4.81
N LEU A 97 -5.60 -14.31 4.61
CA LEU A 97 -6.09 -12.94 4.44
C LEU A 97 -7.24 -12.69 5.39
N ARG A 98 -7.11 -11.68 6.25
CA ARG A 98 -8.14 -11.36 7.26
C ARG A 98 -8.62 -9.93 7.12
N VAL A 99 -9.91 -9.72 7.35
CA VAL A 99 -10.51 -8.39 7.37
C VAL A 99 -11.11 -8.14 8.75
N TYR A 100 -10.45 -7.28 9.52
CA TYR A 100 -10.83 -6.90 10.88
C TYR A 100 -11.74 -5.69 10.88
N ALA A 101 -12.78 -5.75 11.71
CA ALA A 101 -13.69 -4.64 11.96
C ALA A 101 -14.24 -4.72 13.39
N SER A 102 -14.91 -3.65 13.82
CA SER A 102 -15.71 -3.70 15.04
C SER A 102 -16.80 -4.80 14.93
N PRO A 103 -17.19 -5.47 16.02
CA PRO A 103 -18.11 -6.60 15.97
C PRO A 103 -19.43 -6.31 15.23
N GLY A 104 -19.95 -5.08 15.33
CA GLY A 104 -21.19 -4.65 14.66
C GLY A 104 -21.06 -4.42 13.15
N ASN A 105 -19.85 -4.40 12.61
CA ASN A 105 -19.55 -4.13 11.21
C ASN A 105 -19.01 -5.37 10.46
N LEU A 106 -18.89 -6.52 11.13
CA LEU A 106 -18.27 -7.72 10.56
C LEU A 106 -18.94 -8.19 9.25
N ASN A 107 -20.27 -8.08 9.16
CA ASN A 107 -21.05 -8.43 7.97
C ASN A 107 -20.76 -7.56 6.74
N LYS A 108 -20.06 -6.43 6.91
CA LYS A 108 -19.68 -5.52 5.83
C LYS A 108 -18.27 -5.79 5.28
N THR A 109 -17.58 -6.81 5.79
CA THR A 109 -16.18 -7.11 5.43
C THR A 109 -16.04 -8.08 4.26
N THR A 110 -17.10 -8.82 3.91
CA THR A 110 -17.06 -9.89 2.91
C THR A 110 -16.54 -9.42 1.56
N TYR A 111 -17.09 -8.32 1.04
CA TYR A 111 -16.68 -7.77 -0.26
C TYR A 111 -15.21 -7.38 -0.28
N ALA A 112 -14.70 -6.78 0.80
CA ALA A 112 -13.29 -6.43 0.90
C ALA A 112 -12.38 -7.67 0.82
N GLY A 113 -12.72 -8.75 1.51
CA GLY A 113 -11.97 -10.00 1.45
C GLY A 113 -11.96 -10.64 0.06
N GLU A 114 -13.09 -10.57 -0.67
CA GLU A 114 -13.21 -11.08 -2.04
C GLU A 114 -12.37 -10.27 -3.03
N VAL A 115 -12.46 -8.94 -2.99
CA VAL A 115 -11.68 -8.06 -3.87
C VAL A 115 -10.20 -8.19 -3.55
N ALA A 116 -9.80 -8.10 -2.28
CA ALA A 116 -8.41 -8.19 -1.86
C ALA A 116 -7.75 -9.49 -2.34
N LYS A 117 -8.47 -10.62 -2.25
CA LYS A 117 -8.02 -11.90 -2.80
C LYS A 117 -7.76 -11.84 -4.30
N LYS A 118 -8.72 -11.38 -5.11
CA LYS A 118 -8.56 -11.31 -6.57
C LYS A 118 -7.41 -10.39 -6.97
N VAL A 119 -7.30 -9.23 -6.29
CA VAL A 119 -6.27 -8.24 -6.58
C VAL A 119 -4.88 -8.76 -6.23
N ILE A 120 -4.69 -9.33 -5.04
CA ILE A 120 -3.36 -9.78 -4.63
C ILE A 120 -2.87 -10.95 -5.49
N GLU A 121 -3.75 -11.87 -5.89
CA GLU A 121 -3.44 -12.95 -6.82
C GLU A 121 -3.03 -12.38 -8.20
N TYR A 122 -3.79 -11.40 -8.71
CA TYR A 122 -3.43 -10.71 -9.94
C TYR A 122 -2.06 -10.02 -9.85
N TYR A 123 -1.73 -9.35 -8.75
CA TYR A 123 -0.42 -8.70 -8.59
C TYR A 123 0.73 -9.69 -8.48
N VAL A 124 0.55 -10.81 -7.77
CA VAL A 124 1.55 -11.88 -7.72
C VAL A 124 1.89 -12.38 -9.13
N ASP A 125 0.86 -12.62 -9.96
CA ASP A 125 1.03 -13.06 -11.33
C ASP A 125 1.60 -11.96 -12.24
N TYR A 126 1.10 -10.73 -12.10
CA TYR A 126 1.49 -9.59 -12.93
C TYR A 126 2.93 -9.14 -12.69
N PHE A 127 3.39 -9.11 -11.45
CA PHE A 127 4.79 -8.79 -11.14
C PHE A 127 5.70 -10.01 -11.24
N GLY A 128 5.15 -11.23 -11.27
CA GLY A 128 5.93 -12.46 -11.21
C GLY A 128 6.74 -12.59 -9.92
N ILE A 129 6.30 -11.91 -8.85
CA ILE A 129 6.98 -11.83 -7.56
C ILE A 129 5.96 -12.20 -6.48
N PRO A 130 6.19 -13.26 -5.69
CA PRO A 130 5.31 -13.61 -4.57
C PRO A 130 5.15 -12.46 -3.58
N TYR A 131 3.98 -12.40 -2.93
CA TYR A 131 3.79 -11.57 -1.75
C TYR A 131 4.75 -12.04 -0.65
N PRO A 132 5.58 -11.15 -0.06
CA PRO A 132 6.72 -11.59 0.75
C PRO A 132 6.40 -11.92 2.21
N LEU A 133 5.19 -11.61 2.70
CA LEU A 133 4.83 -11.80 4.11
C LEU A 133 3.96 -13.06 4.32
N PRO A 134 3.99 -13.67 5.51
CA PRO A 134 3.24 -14.90 5.80
C PRO A 134 1.74 -14.69 6.01
N LYS A 135 1.26 -13.44 6.06
CA LYS A 135 -0.16 -13.08 6.22
C LYS A 135 -0.42 -11.68 5.67
N LEU A 136 -1.69 -11.40 5.37
CA LEU A 136 -2.20 -10.08 5.03
C LEU A 136 -3.45 -9.78 5.86
N ASP A 137 -3.37 -8.79 6.74
CA ASP A 137 -4.51 -8.32 7.51
C ASP A 137 -4.92 -6.93 6.99
N MET A 138 -6.24 -6.70 6.91
CA MET A 138 -6.84 -5.41 6.58
C MET A 138 -7.75 -4.98 7.73
N VAL A 139 -7.66 -3.74 8.20
CA VAL A 139 -8.37 -3.29 9.41
C VAL A 139 -9.15 -2.01 9.16
N ALA A 140 -10.46 -2.03 9.42
CA ALA A 140 -11.33 -0.85 9.35
C ALA A 140 -11.26 -0.05 10.67
N ILE A 141 -10.59 1.10 10.65
CA ILE A 141 -10.41 2.00 11.78
C ILE A 141 -11.54 3.06 11.79
N PRO A 142 -12.31 3.19 12.89
CA PRO A 142 -13.43 4.13 12.98
C PRO A 142 -13.06 5.60 12.81
N ASP A 143 -11.93 6.03 13.39
CA ASP A 143 -11.40 7.39 13.27
C ASP A 143 -9.99 7.33 12.68
N PHE A 144 -9.88 7.67 11.41
CA PHE A 144 -8.66 7.54 10.63
C PHE A 144 -8.44 8.76 9.75
N VAL A 145 -7.31 9.45 9.94
CA VAL A 145 -7.02 10.73 9.28
C VAL A 145 -6.91 10.59 7.76
N SER A 146 -6.31 9.50 7.28
CA SER A 146 -6.15 9.18 5.86
C SER A 146 -7.33 8.38 5.31
N GLY A 147 -7.31 8.11 4.00
CA GLY A 147 -8.20 7.13 3.38
C GLY A 147 -7.85 5.69 3.79
N ALA A 148 -6.58 5.34 3.64
CA ALA A 148 -5.96 4.11 4.10
C ALA A 148 -4.44 4.32 4.30
N MET A 149 -3.72 3.26 4.65
CA MET A 149 -2.27 3.24 4.89
C MET A 149 -1.74 1.81 4.76
N GLU A 150 -0.69 1.63 3.97
CA GLU A 150 -0.19 0.36 3.43
C GLU A 150 0.70 -0.46 4.38
N HIS A 151 0.61 -0.21 5.68
CA HIS A 151 1.40 -0.87 6.73
C HIS A 151 1.62 -2.36 6.41
N TRP A 152 2.89 -2.76 6.24
CA TRP A 152 3.20 -4.00 5.54
C TRP A 152 2.65 -5.22 6.29
N GLY A 153 1.65 -5.88 5.70
CA GLY A 153 0.95 -7.03 6.30
C GLY A 153 -0.18 -6.69 7.25
N LEU A 154 -0.40 -5.42 7.60
CA LEU A 154 -1.49 -4.94 8.47
C LEU A 154 -2.07 -3.62 7.95
N VAL A 155 -2.67 -3.65 6.77
CA VAL A 155 -3.17 -2.45 6.08
C VAL A 155 -4.35 -1.86 6.85
N THR A 156 -4.32 -0.56 7.12
CA THR A 156 -5.39 0.13 7.87
C THR A 156 -6.19 1.03 6.96
N TYR A 157 -7.51 1.04 7.13
CA TYR A 157 -8.43 1.79 6.31
C TYR A 157 -9.35 2.64 7.18
N ARG A 158 -9.81 3.78 6.67
CA ARG A 158 -11.06 4.37 7.15
C ARG A 158 -12.21 3.41 6.84
N GLU A 159 -13.20 3.31 7.71
CA GLU A 159 -14.36 2.41 7.51
C GLU A 159 -15.00 2.55 6.12
N THR A 160 -15.14 3.76 5.58
CA THR A 160 -15.72 4.02 4.25
C THR A 160 -14.90 3.51 3.07
N ALA A 161 -13.63 3.16 3.29
CA ALA A 161 -12.71 2.64 2.28
C ALA A 161 -12.56 1.11 2.33
N LEU A 162 -13.19 0.43 3.30
CA LEU A 162 -13.10 -1.02 3.47
C LEU A 162 -14.45 -1.71 3.63
N LEU A 163 -15.40 -1.09 4.35
CA LEU A 163 -16.67 -1.70 4.68
C LEU A 163 -17.71 -1.43 3.60
N TYR A 164 -18.39 -2.50 3.14
CA TYR A 164 -19.38 -2.42 2.08
C TYR A 164 -20.59 -3.34 2.33
N THR A 165 -21.77 -2.94 1.85
CA THR A 165 -22.99 -3.76 1.78
C THR A 165 -23.94 -3.18 0.73
N ASP A 166 -24.53 -4.03 -0.11
CA ASP A 166 -25.47 -3.62 -1.16
C ASP A 166 -26.77 -3.01 -0.59
N THR A 167 -27.06 -3.21 0.70
CA THR A 167 -28.29 -2.73 1.34
C THR A 167 -28.29 -1.22 1.62
N THR A 168 -27.13 -0.62 1.87
CA THR A 168 -27.02 0.79 2.32
C THR A 168 -26.00 1.60 1.55
N HIS A 169 -25.19 0.99 0.68
CA HIS A 169 -24.11 1.66 -0.04
C HIS A 169 -24.36 1.68 -1.55
N SER A 170 -23.89 2.74 -2.20
CA SER A 170 -24.01 2.92 -3.66
C SER A 170 -22.96 2.12 -4.43
N SER A 171 -23.12 2.04 -5.75
CA SER A 171 -22.07 1.52 -6.65
C SER A 171 -20.77 2.33 -6.56
N ALA A 172 -20.85 3.65 -6.42
CA ALA A 172 -19.68 4.50 -6.22
C ALA A 172 -18.93 4.16 -4.91
N ASN A 173 -19.64 3.77 -3.86
CA ASN A 173 -18.99 3.27 -2.63
C ASN A 173 -18.31 1.91 -2.87
N LYS A 174 -18.96 1.02 -3.63
CA LYS A 174 -18.40 -0.29 -4.00
C LYS A 174 -17.10 -0.14 -4.79
N GLU A 175 -17.11 0.77 -5.76
CA GLU A 175 -15.95 1.10 -6.58
C GLU A 175 -14.83 1.68 -5.72
N ARG A 176 -15.13 2.68 -4.88
CA ARG A 176 -14.14 3.27 -3.97
C ARG A 176 -13.47 2.24 -3.07
N VAL A 177 -14.23 1.30 -2.49
CA VAL A 177 -13.66 0.22 -1.67
C VAL A 177 -12.72 -0.65 -2.50
N ALA A 178 -13.12 -1.05 -3.71
CA ALA A 178 -12.30 -1.89 -4.56
C ALA A 178 -11.01 -1.20 -5.03
N THR A 179 -11.10 0.07 -5.42
CA THR A 179 -9.94 0.87 -5.86
C THR A 179 -8.97 1.12 -4.71
N VAL A 180 -9.45 1.51 -3.53
CA VAL A 180 -8.54 1.75 -2.38
C VAL A 180 -7.88 0.44 -1.94
N ILE A 181 -8.61 -0.68 -1.88
CA ILE A 181 -7.97 -1.98 -1.61
C ILE A 181 -6.89 -2.26 -2.68
N ALA A 182 -7.18 -2.01 -3.95
CA ALA A 182 -6.21 -2.25 -5.00
C ALA A 182 -4.97 -1.35 -4.91
N HIS A 183 -5.13 -0.11 -4.48
CA HIS A 183 -4.06 0.84 -4.19
C HIS A 183 -3.15 0.35 -3.07
N GLU A 184 -3.73 0.09 -1.89
CA GLU A 184 -2.96 -0.33 -0.71
C GLU A 184 -2.24 -1.66 -0.92
N LEU A 185 -2.83 -2.58 -1.69
CA LEU A 185 -2.19 -3.86 -1.99
C LEU A 185 -1.05 -3.70 -3.02
N ALA A 186 -1.12 -2.72 -3.93
CA ALA A 186 -0.02 -2.43 -4.84
C ALA A 186 1.23 -1.98 -4.08
N HIS A 187 1.04 -1.26 -2.97
CA HIS A 187 2.16 -0.82 -2.13
C HIS A 187 2.96 -1.97 -1.49
N SER A 188 2.41 -3.19 -1.44
CA SER A 188 3.18 -4.38 -1.05
C SER A 188 4.44 -4.59 -1.89
N TRP A 189 4.43 -4.11 -3.14
CA TRP A 189 5.60 -4.06 -4.03
C TRP A 189 6.20 -2.64 -4.12
N PHE A 190 5.36 -1.61 -4.26
CA PHE A 190 5.78 -0.21 -4.46
C PHE A 190 5.62 0.63 -3.18
N GLY A 191 6.67 0.75 -2.39
CA GLY A 191 6.66 1.43 -1.10
C GLY A 191 7.09 0.52 0.03
N ASN A 192 6.65 -0.74 0.01
CA ASN A 192 7.05 -1.73 1.01
C ASN A 192 8.32 -2.49 0.59
N LEU A 193 8.20 -3.33 -0.46
CA LEU A 193 9.32 -4.13 -0.97
C LEU A 193 10.44 -3.25 -1.50
N VAL A 194 10.11 -2.30 -2.37
CA VAL A 194 11.03 -1.25 -2.84
C VAL A 194 10.48 0.09 -2.42
N THR A 195 11.22 0.82 -1.60
CA THR A 195 10.81 2.13 -1.08
C THR A 195 11.63 3.21 -1.77
N MET A 196 11.09 4.42 -1.97
CA MET A 196 11.92 5.56 -2.36
C MET A 196 13.05 5.79 -1.35
N ASP A 197 14.21 6.25 -1.82
CA ASP A 197 15.36 6.58 -0.94
C ASP A 197 15.06 7.79 -0.05
N TRP A 198 14.38 8.78 -0.60
CA TRP A 198 13.89 9.94 0.13
C TRP A 198 12.55 10.42 -0.45
N TRP A 199 11.81 11.21 0.32
CA TRP A 199 10.46 11.66 -0.01
C TRP A 199 10.37 12.46 -1.33
N ASN A 200 11.48 13.01 -1.83
CA ASN A 200 11.50 13.67 -3.15
C ASN A 200 11.11 12.74 -4.31
N ASP A 201 11.24 11.42 -4.11
CA ASP A 201 10.87 10.37 -5.07
C ASP A 201 9.57 9.65 -4.67
N LEU A 202 8.70 10.26 -3.84
CA LEU A 202 7.44 9.68 -3.34
C LEU A 202 6.55 9.07 -4.43
N TRP A 203 6.55 9.63 -5.64
CA TRP A 203 5.80 9.11 -6.78
C TRP A 203 6.16 7.66 -7.17
N LEU A 204 7.35 7.16 -6.79
CA LEU A 204 7.73 5.75 -6.98
C LEU A 204 6.85 4.80 -6.16
N ASN A 205 6.26 5.30 -5.07
CA ASN A 205 5.25 4.61 -4.30
C ASN A 205 3.87 4.97 -4.88
N GLU A 206 3.50 6.25 -4.77
CA GLU A 206 2.12 6.71 -4.95
C GLU A 206 1.67 6.72 -6.40
N GLY A 207 2.53 7.18 -7.31
CA GLY A 207 2.23 7.15 -8.74
C GLY A 207 2.07 5.72 -9.27
N PHE A 208 2.87 4.78 -8.76
CA PHE A 208 2.72 3.37 -9.07
C PHE A 208 1.45 2.78 -8.50
N ALA A 209 1.17 2.98 -7.22
CA ALA A 209 -0.06 2.49 -6.60
C ALA A 209 -1.30 3.05 -7.32
N SER A 210 -1.33 4.35 -7.61
CA SER A 210 -2.40 5.01 -8.38
C SER A 210 -2.54 4.51 -9.80
N TYR A 211 -1.49 4.02 -10.46
CA TYR A 211 -1.65 3.42 -11.79
C TYR A 211 -2.09 1.95 -11.74
N ILE A 212 -1.46 1.20 -10.83
CA ILE A 212 -1.66 -0.23 -10.69
C ILE A 212 -3.03 -0.55 -10.09
N GLU A 213 -3.60 0.32 -9.25
CA GLU A 213 -4.95 0.17 -8.69
C GLU A 213 -5.99 -0.07 -9.78
N PHE A 214 -5.91 0.65 -10.91
CA PHE A 214 -6.86 0.48 -12.03
C PHE A 214 -6.78 -0.93 -12.62
N LYS A 215 -5.57 -1.48 -12.77
CA LYS A 215 -5.35 -2.85 -13.27
C LYS A 215 -5.84 -3.89 -12.26
N GLY A 216 -5.58 -3.68 -10.97
CA GLY A 216 -6.05 -4.56 -9.91
C GLY A 216 -7.57 -4.57 -9.79
N THR A 217 -8.20 -3.40 -9.80
CA THR A 217 -9.66 -3.26 -9.77
C THR A 217 -10.31 -3.85 -11.02
N ASP A 218 -9.74 -3.63 -12.22
CA ASP A 218 -10.23 -4.23 -13.46
C ASP A 218 -10.15 -5.77 -13.43
N ALA A 219 -9.08 -6.33 -12.86
CA ALA A 219 -8.96 -7.78 -12.66
C ALA A 219 -9.99 -8.33 -11.66
N ALA A 220 -10.33 -7.55 -10.62
CA ALA A 220 -11.31 -7.95 -9.61
C ALA A 220 -12.77 -7.84 -10.10
N GLU A 221 -13.06 -6.80 -10.90
CA GLU A 221 -14.37 -6.40 -11.40
C GLU A 221 -14.33 -6.06 -12.91
N PRO A 222 -14.14 -7.06 -13.79
CA PRO A 222 -13.84 -6.85 -15.22
C PRO A 222 -15.01 -6.26 -16.04
N THR A 223 -16.19 -6.10 -15.45
CA THR A 223 -17.36 -5.52 -16.12
C THR A 223 -17.48 -4.01 -15.95
N TRP A 224 -16.60 -3.38 -15.17
CA TRP A 224 -16.71 -1.97 -14.80
C TRP A 224 -15.99 -1.01 -15.74
N ASP A 225 -15.20 -1.52 -16.69
CA ASP A 225 -14.41 -0.71 -17.64
C ASP A 225 -13.55 0.36 -16.92
N ILE A 226 -12.95 -0.04 -15.78
CA ILE A 226 -12.20 0.85 -14.87
C ILE A 226 -11.04 1.52 -15.60
N MET A 227 -10.38 0.81 -16.51
CA MET A 227 -9.28 1.36 -17.30
C MET A 227 -9.69 2.58 -18.16
N SER A 228 -10.94 2.66 -18.61
CA SER A 228 -11.46 3.83 -19.33
C SER A 228 -11.73 5.00 -18.39
N GLN A 229 -12.10 4.72 -17.14
CA GLN A 229 -12.34 5.74 -16.11
C GLN A 229 -11.06 6.51 -15.71
N PHE A 230 -9.87 5.94 -15.94
CA PHE A 230 -8.57 6.61 -15.68
C PHE A 230 -8.51 8.04 -16.24
N GLN A 231 -9.08 8.27 -17.42
CA GLN A 231 -9.04 9.59 -18.07
C GLN A 231 -9.74 10.67 -17.23
N ILE A 232 -10.90 10.33 -16.65
CA ILE A 232 -11.73 11.27 -15.90
C ILE A 232 -11.31 11.36 -14.43
N SER A 233 -10.81 10.27 -13.85
CA SER A 233 -10.44 10.19 -12.44
C SER A 233 -9.05 10.76 -12.16
N ASP A 234 -8.08 10.50 -13.04
CA ASP A 234 -6.68 10.86 -12.80
C ASP A 234 -6.14 11.88 -13.80
N LEU A 235 -6.27 11.61 -15.10
CA LEU A 235 -5.62 12.41 -16.13
C LEU A 235 -6.19 13.83 -16.24
N HIS A 236 -7.51 13.99 -16.39
CA HIS A 236 -8.10 15.33 -16.57
C HIS A 236 -7.94 16.23 -15.33
N PRO A 237 -8.15 15.74 -14.09
CA PRO A 237 -7.92 16.57 -12.91
C PRO A 237 -6.48 17.06 -12.79
N VAL A 238 -5.50 16.17 -13.03
CA VAL A 238 -4.09 16.57 -12.90
C VAL A 238 -3.64 17.53 -13.98
N LEU A 239 -4.14 17.40 -15.22
CA LEU A 239 -3.86 18.39 -16.27
C LEU A 239 -4.33 19.81 -15.89
N SER A 240 -5.44 19.91 -15.14
CA SER A 240 -5.97 21.20 -14.70
C SER A 240 -5.10 21.82 -13.60
N LEU A 241 -4.66 21.02 -12.63
CA LEU A 241 -3.79 21.48 -11.54
C LEU A 241 -2.36 21.76 -12.01
N ASP A 242 -1.81 20.90 -12.85
CA ASP A 242 -0.44 21.01 -13.36
C ASP A 242 -0.25 22.13 -14.39
N ALA A 243 -1.36 22.67 -14.93
CA ALA A 243 -1.35 23.89 -15.73
C ALA A 243 -1.19 25.18 -14.89
N THR A 244 -1.21 25.09 -13.56
CA THR A 244 -1.06 26.24 -12.66
C THR A 244 0.40 26.56 -12.36
N LEU A 245 0.71 27.84 -12.10
CA LEU A 245 2.05 28.26 -11.67
C LEU A 245 2.47 27.75 -10.28
N SER A 246 1.49 27.34 -9.47
CA SER A 246 1.68 26.76 -8.14
C SER A 246 1.91 25.25 -8.16
N SER A 247 1.87 24.61 -9.33
CA SER A 247 2.27 23.19 -9.47
C SER A 247 3.76 23.01 -9.14
N HIS A 248 4.18 21.76 -9.04
CA HIS A 248 5.58 21.39 -8.86
C HIS A 248 5.99 20.20 -9.76
N PRO A 249 7.30 19.97 -9.95
CA PRO A 249 7.78 18.77 -10.64
C PRO A 249 7.47 17.51 -9.83
N ILE A 250 7.35 16.35 -10.49
CA ILE A 250 7.12 15.06 -9.81
C ILE A 250 8.24 14.77 -8.81
N VAL A 251 9.50 15.00 -9.20
CA VAL A 251 10.65 14.94 -8.28
C VAL A 251 10.86 16.33 -7.69
N VAL A 252 10.52 16.50 -6.42
CA VAL A 252 10.51 17.79 -5.74
C VAL A 252 11.37 17.77 -4.48
N THR A 253 12.17 18.81 -4.27
CA THR A 253 13.01 18.91 -3.06
C THR A 253 12.15 19.24 -1.86
N VAL A 254 12.25 18.42 -0.81
CA VAL A 254 11.60 18.62 0.48
C VAL A 254 12.61 18.46 1.61
N THR A 255 12.51 19.33 2.61
CA THR A 255 13.50 19.48 3.70
C THR A 255 12.87 19.51 5.09
N THR A 256 11.56 19.73 5.19
CA THR A 256 10.82 19.77 6.47
C THR A 256 9.67 18.75 6.48
N PRO A 257 9.20 18.30 7.66
CA PRO A 257 8.03 17.43 7.78
C PRO A 257 6.76 17.96 7.09
N ASP A 258 6.54 19.28 7.15
CA ASP A 258 5.39 19.93 6.51
C ASP A 258 5.52 19.90 4.98
N GLU A 259 6.72 20.14 4.45
CA GLU A 259 7.00 19.99 3.02
C GLU A 259 6.82 18.55 2.56
N ILE A 260 7.34 17.57 3.31
CA ILE A 260 7.15 16.15 3.02
C ILE A 260 5.66 15.79 2.98
N THR A 261 4.88 16.27 3.95
CA THR A 261 3.43 16.00 3.98
C THR A 261 2.70 16.67 2.81
N SER A 262 3.16 17.85 2.38
CA SER A 262 2.52 18.63 1.31
C SER A 262 2.59 17.99 -0.07
N ILE A 263 3.55 17.09 -0.31
CA ILE A 263 3.73 16.42 -1.60
C ILE A 263 2.94 15.11 -1.73
N PHE A 264 2.17 14.74 -0.70
CA PHE A 264 1.11 13.72 -0.82
C PHE A 264 -0.10 14.33 -1.52
N ASP A 265 0.07 14.62 -2.82
CA ASP A 265 -0.82 15.49 -3.57
C ASP A 265 -1.13 14.94 -4.99
N THR A 266 -1.97 15.65 -5.73
CA THR A 266 -2.37 15.24 -7.09
C THR A 266 -1.19 15.06 -8.05
N ILE A 267 -0.04 15.71 -7.81
CA ILE A 267 1.16 15.54 -8.64
C ILE A 267 1.78 14.17 -8.37
N SER A 268 2.05 13.82 -7.11
CA SER A 268 2.67 12.52 -6.78
C SER A 268 1.80 11.33 -7.20
N TYR A 269 0.48 11.45 -7.02
CA TYR A 269 -0.49 10.39 -7.32
C TYR A 269 -0.87 10.40 -8.81
N ASN A 270 -1.73 11.34 -9.22
CA ASN A 270 -2.38 11.30 -10.53
C ASN A 270 -1.43 11.64 -11.69
N LYS A 271 -0.46 12.56 -11.51
CA LYS A 271 0.55 12.84 -12.56
C LYS A 271 1.52 11.68 -12.69
N GLY A 272 2.00 11.15 -11.55
CA GLY A 272 2.80 9.93 -11.49
C GLY A 272 2.15 8.77 -12.24
N ALA A 273 0.88 8.49 -11.95
CA ALA A 273 0.13 7.45 -12.65
C ALA A 273 -0.04 7.73 -14.15
N SER A 274 -0.32 8.98 -14.51
CA SER A 274 -0.52 9.40 -15.91
C SER A 274 0.74 9.21 -16.75
N ILE A 275 1.92 9.53 -16.20
CA ILE A 275 3.19 9.32 -16.92
C ILE A 275 3.56 7.83 -16.98
N LEU A 276 3.21 7.02 -15.99
CA LEU A 276 3.40 5.57 -16.05
C LEU A 276 2.52 4.93 -17.11
N ARG A 277 1.26 5.37 -17.22
CA ARG A 277 0.35 4.95 -18.30
C ARG A 277 0.88 5.34 -19.68
N MET A 278 1.41 6.56 -19.83
CA MET A 278 2.06 7.01 -21.06
C MET A 278 3.30 6.17 -21.37
N LEU A 279 4.13 5.88 -20.37
CA LEU A 279 5.33 5.07 -20.48
C LEU A 279 5.00 3.65 -20.93
N GLU A 280 4.03 2.99 -20.30
CA GLU A 280 3.57 1.66 -20.69
C GLU A 280 3.12 1.63 -22.16
N ASN A 281 2.33 2.62 -22.59
CA ASN A 281 1.88 2.70 -23.97
C ASN A 281 3.05 2.90 -24.96
N THR A 282 4.06 3.68 -24.55
CA THR A 282 5.23 4.01 -25.37
C THR A 282 6.17 2.82 -25.53
N VAL A 283 6.47 2.09 -24.45
CA VAL A 283 7.43 0.98 -24.47
C VAL A 283 6.77 -0.37 -24.78
N GLY A 284 5.43 -0.42 -24.68
CA GLY A 284 4.60 -1.61 -24.81
C GLY A 284 4.47 -2.38 -23.50
N VAL A 285 3.26 -2.90 -23.24
CA VAL A 285 2.88 -3.61 -22.00
C VAL A 285 3.90 -4.66 -21.56
N VAL A 286 4.35 -5.51 -22.49
CA VAL A 286 5.31 -6.60 -22.20
C VAL A 286 6.66 -6.07 -21.71
N ASN A 287 7.17 -5.00 -22.33
CA ASN A 287 8.44 -4.42 -21.90
C ASN A 287 8.28 -3.65 -20.60
N PHE A 288 7.18 -2.90 -20.44
CA PHE A 288 6.89 -2.19 -19.20
C PHE A 288 6.83 -3.14 -18.00
N GLN A 289 6.01 -4.19 -18.09
CA GLN A 289 5.88 -5.22 -17.05
C GLN A 289 7.24 -5.87 -16.73
N LYS A 290 8.03 -6.19 -17.75
CA LYS A 290 9.38 -6.76 -17.56
C LYS A 290 10.33 -5.79 -16.87
N GLY A 291 10.33 -4.52 -17.25
CA GLY A 291 11.16 -3.48 -16.63
C GLY A 291 10.78 -3.25 -15.17
N VAL A 292 9.47 -3.20 -14.87
CA VAL A 292 8.94 -3.14 -13.51
C VAL A 292 9.36 -4.36 -12.69
N THR A 293 9.25 -5.56 -13.25
CA THR A 293 9.67 -6.81 -12.59
C THR A 293 11.17 -6.81 -12.29
N ASN A 294 12.00 -6.35 -13.23
CA ASN A 294 13.44 -6.21 -13.02
C ASN A 294 13.76 -5.22 -11.90
N TYR A 295 13.09 -4.06 -11.90
CA TYR A 295 13.20 -3.04 -10.86
C TYR A 295 12.86 -3.61 -9.48
N LEU A 296 11.69 -4.23 -9.33
CA LEU A 296 11.25 -4.79 -8.06
C LEU A 296 12.21 -5.87 -7.54
N ASN A 297 12.69 -6.76 -8.42
CA ASN A 297 13.66 -7.79 -8.02
C ASN A 297 15.03 -7.21 -7.63
N LYS A 298 15.51 -6.20 -8.36
CA LYS A 298 16.85 -5.64 -8.16
C LYS A 298 16.97 -4.81 -6.89
N TYR A 299 15.91 -4.09 -6.52
CA TYR A 299 15.91 -3.20 -5.36
C TYR A 299 15.07 -3.74 -4.19
N ALA A 300 14.67 -5.02 -4.24
CA ALA A 300 13.90 -5.69 -3.20
C ALA A 300 14.54 -5.54 -1.80
N TYR A 301 13.73 -5.18 -0.81
CA TYR A 301 14.12 -4.89 0.58
C TYR A 301 15.09 -3.71 0.73
N GLY A 302 15.29 -2.94 -0.33
CA GLY A 302 16.13 -1.74 -0.34
C GLY A 302 15.33 -0.52 -0.74
N ASN A 303 16.09 0.47 -1.21
CA ASN A 303 15.56 1.75 -1.65
C ASN A 303 15.97 2.06 -3.09
N ALA A 304 15.23 2.96 -3.73
CA ALA A 304 15.49 3.39 -5.09
C ALA A 304 15.19 4.88 -5.29
N VAL A 305 15.83 5.46 -6.30
CA VAL A 305 15.51 6.80 -6.83
C VAL A 305 14.91 6.68 -8.23
N THR A 306 14.29 7.75 -8.75
CA THR A 306 13.66 7.76 -10.09
C THR A 306 14.55 7.15 -11.18
N LYS A 307 15.84 7.51 -11.19
CA LYS A 307 16.80 7.00 -12.18
C LYS A 307 16.88 5.47 -12.18
N ASN A 308 16.81 4.83 -11.01
CA ASN A 308 16.89 3.37 -10.90
C ASN A 308 15.75 2.68 -11.64
N PHE A 309 14.52 3.19 -11.52
CA PHE A 309 13.37 2.67 -12.27
C PHE A 309 13.54 2.88 -13.78
N LEU A 310 13.90 4.10 -14.20
CA LEU A 310 14.06 4.43 -15.61
C LEU A 310 15.17 3.61 -16.28
N ASP A 311 16.26 3.31 -15.57
CA ASP A 311 17.35 2.46 -16.05
C ASP A 311 16.85 1.02 -16.36
N GLU A 312 15.98 0.45 -15.53
CA GLU A 312 15.42 -0.89 -15.73
C GLU A 312 14.42 -0.94 -16.88
N ILE A 313 13.65 0.13 -17.10
CA ILE A 313 12.81 0.30 -18.30
C ILE A 313 13.71 0.44 -19.54
N GLN A 314 14.78 1.22 -19.47
CA GLN A 314 15.71 1.38 -20.57
C GLN A 314 16.40 0.07 -20.96
N ALA A 315 16.71 -0.80 -20.00
CA ALA A 315 17.35 -2.10 -20.23
C ALA A 315 16.52 -3.07 -21.08
N VAL A 316 15.19 -2.92 -21.09
CA VAL A 316 14.27 -3.82 -21.81
C VAL A 316 13.81 -3.25 -23.17
N VAL A 317 14.19 -2.02 -23.50
CA VAL A 317 13.78 -1.32 -24.72
C VAL A 317 14.95 -1.15 -25.70
N ARG A 318 14.78 -1.62 -26.95
CA ARG A 318 15.84 -1.59 -27.98
C ARG A 318 15.87 -0.32 -28.84
N TYR A 319 14.72 0.31 -29.09
CA TYR A 319 14.56 1.39 -30.07
C TYR A 319 14.68 2.81 -29.48
N PHE A 320 14.65 2.96 -28.15
CA PHE A 320 14.74 4.24 -27.44
C PHE A 320 16.05 4.38 -26.63
N LYS A 321 17.15 3.76 -27.08
CA LYS A 321 18.42 3.75 -26.32
C LYS A 321 18.88 5.16 -25.94
N GLY A 322 18.82 5.48 -24.65
CA GLY A 322 19.27 6.75 -24.09
C GLY A 322 18.25 7.89 -24.19
N LEU A 323 17.02 7.64 -24.68
CA LEU A 323 15.99 8.66 -24.84
C LEU A 323 14.95 8.65 -23.72
N ILE A 324 14.77 7.53 -23.01
CA ILE A 324 13.76 7.42 -21.94
C ILE A 324 13.92 8.50 -20.86
N PRO A 325 15.13 8.81 -20.34
CA PRO A 325 15.32 9.88 -19.37
C PRO A 325 15.05 11.30 -19.88
N TYR A 326 14.85 11.47 -21.20
CA TYR A 326 14.55 12.77 -21.83
C TYR A 326 13.09 12.88 -22.28
N ILE A 327 12.35 11.77 -22.26
CA ILE A 327 10.91 11.74 -22.57
C ILE A 327 10.08 11.94 -21.29
N PHE A 328 10.63 11.59 -20.13
CA PHE A 328 9.93 11.53 -18.84
C PHE A 328 10.62 12.36 -17.78
#